data_AF-A0A0F8VLY1-F1
#
_entry.id   AF-A0A0F8VLY1-F1
#
_cell.length_a   1.000
_cell.length_b   1.000
_cell.length_c   1.000
_cell.angle_alpha   90.00
_cell.angle_beta   90.00
_cell.angle_gamma   90.00
#
_symmetry.space_group_name_H-M   'P 1'
#
loop_
_entity.id
_entity.type
_entity.pdbx_description
1 polymer ?
#
loop_
_entity_poly.entity_id
_entity_poly.type
_entity_poly.pdbx_seq_one_letter_code
_entity_poly.pdbx_strand_id
1 'polypeptide(L)'
;MSEENQEPEKSEESTKTKFTFKCTRVDTCCMGRGPIPITFWDLELWAKNGVVANFMPYLDIYQKPDGGIDLILKPLPPPPKEEEEKEKTDKDPFEAVPIEALLDVKCPMYNVNDKKCLIYENRPLSCRTYPLEFDGKNYIVVDADCPGLGEEGMSKEDLIEMRSTAKNMHFELTRMRIALPVLNQVVSSNFMKMMMKQQMDAMSKMSDDDKGKLDEIFKKQEQEPEHDHNHD
;
A
#
# COMPACT_ATOMS: atom_id res chain seq x y z
N MET A 1 45.83 -54.13 15.12
CA MET A 1 44.75 -53.92 14.14
C MET A 1 43.46 -54.33 14.80
N SER A 2 42.77 -53.37 15.42
CA SER A 2 41.37 -53.48 15.82
C SER A 2 40.86 -52.04 15.78
N GLU A 3 40.32 -51.65 14.62
CA GLU A 3 39.72 -50.33 14.41
C GLU A 3 38.40 -50.28 15.19
N GLU A 4 38.36 -49.40 16.18
CA GLU A 4 37.14 -49.08 16.94
C GLU A 4 36.27 -48.20 16.06
N ASN A 5 35.17 -48.77 15.60
CA ASN A 5 34.21 -48.16 14.69
C ASN A 5 33.39 -47.12 15.47
N GLN A 6 33.64 -45.83 15.23
CA GLN A 6 32.79 -44.74 15.69
C GLN A 6 31.47 -44.77 14.91
N GLU A 7 30.38 -45.14 15.58
CA GLU A 7 29.03 -44.87 15.07
C GLU A 7 28.80 -43.35 15.05
N PRO A 8 28.47 -42.74 13.90
CA PRO A 8 28.07 -41.34 13.89
C PRO A 8 26.64 -41.24 14.44
N GLU A 9 26.48 -40.40 15.47
CA GLU A 9 25.21 -39.97 16.03
C GLU A 9 24.23 -39.61 14.91
N LYS A 10 23.10 -40.32 14.91
CA LYS A 10 21.96 -40.10 14.04
C LYS A 10 21.38 -38.73 14.37
N SER A 11 21.76 -37.72 13.59
CA SER A 11 21.15 -36.40 13.66
C SER A 11 19.64 -36.54 13.50
N GLU A 12 18.90 -36.00 14.45
CA GLU A 12 17.44 -35.92 14.40
C GLU A 12 17.05 -35.17 13.12
N GLU A 13 16.57 -35.94 12.15
CA GLU A 13 15.90 -35.43 10.96
C GLU A 13 14.65 -34.71 11.47
N SER A 14 14.73 -33.39 11.64
CA SER A 14 13.57 -32.57 11.94
C SER A 14 12.55 -32.83 10.84
N THR A 15 11.51 -33.59 11.15
CA THR A 15 10.42 -33.87 10.24
C THR A 15 9.88 -32.53 9.77
N LYS A 16 10.17 -32.15 8.52
CA LYS A 16 9.65 -30.92 7.91
C LYS A 16 8.13 -31.03 7.92
N THR A 17 7.49 -30.42 8.91
CA THR A 17 6.05 -30.37 9.04
C THR A 17 5.49 -29.80 7.74
N LYS A 18 4.61 -30.56 7.10
CA LYS A 18 4.00 -30.16 5.82
C LYS A 18 3.23 -28.87 6.05
N PHE A 19 3.55 -27.80 5.31
CA PHE A 19 2.83 -26.54 5.40
C PHE A 19 1.33 -26.75 5.11
N THR A 20 0.49 -26.33 6.05
CA THR A 20 -0.97 -26.22 5.93
C THR A 20 -1.40 -24.89 6.51
N PHE A 21 -2.45 -24.30 5.93
CA PHE A 21 -2.96 -23.03 6.40
C PHE A 21 -4.48 -22.92 6.22
N LYS A 22 -5.15 -22.39 7.24
CA LYS A 22 -6.56 -22.00 7.17
C LYS A 22 -6.72 -20.66 7.87
N CYS A 23 -7.12 -19.63 7.13
CA CYS A 23 -7.30 -18.30 7.72
C CYS A 23 -8.42 -18.32 8.78
N THR A 24 -8.07 -18.03 10.03
CA THR A 24 -9.01 -17.94 11.16
C THR A 24 -9.41 -16.50 11.50
N ARG A 25 -8.73 -15.50 10.92
CA ARG A 25 -8.93 -14.06 11.17
C ARG A 25 -9.91 -13.41 10.18
N VAL A 26 -11.07 -14.03 10.01
CA VAL A 26 -12.11 -13.52 9.12
C VAL A 26 -12.51 -12.09 9.55
N ASP A 27 -12.72 -11.19 8.58
CA ASP A 27 -13.15 -9.79 8.76
C ASP A 27 -12.26 -8.84 9.59
N THR A 28 -11.11 -9.31 10.08
CA THR A 28 -10.17 -8.50 10.90
C THR A 28 -8.77 -8.40 10.32
N CYS A 29 -8.49 -9.11 9.20
CA CYS A 29 -7.17 -9.14 8.56
C CYS A 29 -6.58 -7.76 8.27
N CYS A 30 -7.39 -6.79 7.87
CA CYS A 30 -6.93 -5.45 7.48
C CYS A 30 -6.65 -4.51 8.67
N MET A 31 -7.08 -4.85 9.88
CA MET A 31 -6.89 -3.99 11.07
C MET A 31 -5.54 -4.20 11.76
N GLY A 32 -4.94 -5.39 11.61
CA GLY A 32 -3.67 -5.75 12.26
C GLY A 32 -2.50 -5.98 11.31
N ARG A 33 -2.75 -5.94 9.99
CA ARG A 33 -1.71 -6.17 8.97
C ARG A 33 -1.46 -4.87 8.21
N GLY A 34 -0.25 -4.33 8.34
CA GLY A 34 0.15 -3.14 7.59
C GLY A 34 1.65 -2.89 7.67
N PRO A 35 2.22 -2.17 6.69
CA PRO A 35 1.64 -1.78 5.40
C PRO A 35 1.46 -2.96 4.44
N ILE A 36 0.38 -2.97 3.65
CA ILE A 36 0.11 -4.05 2.69
C ILE A 36 0.65 -3.63 1.32
N PRO A 37 1.60 -4.36 0.72
CA PRO A 37 2.08 -4.01 -0.61
C PRO A 37 1.01 -4.31 -1.66
N ILE A 38 0.86 -3.36 -2.59
CA ILE A 38 -0.06 -3.37 -3.73
C ILE A 38 0.76 -3.53 -5.00
N THR A 39 0.16 -4.21 -5.98
CA THR A 39 0.75 -4.51 -7.29
C THR A 39 -0.12 -3.99 -8.44
N PHE A 40 0.39 -4.02 -9.68
CA PHE A 40 -0.44 -3.71 -10.85
C PHE A 40 -1.63 -4.66 -10.98
N TRP A 41 -1.46 -5.93 -10.63
CA TRP A 41 -2.56 -6.89 -10.62
C TRP A 41 -3.71 -6.45 -9.70
N ASP A 42 -3.39 -5.90 -8.53
CA ASP A 42 -4.40 -5.42 -7.57
C ASP A 42 -5.14 -4.20 -8.13
N LEU A 43 -4.41 -3.25 -8.71
CA LEU A 43 -5.01 -2.08 -9.38
C LEU A 43 -5.91 -2.48 -10.55
N GLU A 44 -5.49 -3.45 -11.37
CA GLU A 44 -6.28 -3.98 -12.47
C GLU A 44 -7.54 -4.68 -11.99
N LEU A 45 -7.45 -5.47 -10.91
CA LEU A 45 -8.60 -6.13 -10.29
C LEU A 45 -9.63 -5.08 -9.83
N TRP A 46 -9.18 -4.08 -9.08
CA TRP A 46 -10.07 -3.05 -8.55
C TRP A 46 -10.70 -2.19 -9.65
N ALA A 47 -9.95 -1.91 -10.72
CA ALA A 47 -10.46 -1.20 -11.88
C ALA A 47 -11.56 -2.01 -12.59
N LYS A 48 -11.33 -3.31 -12.81
CA LYS A 48 -12.34 -4.21 -13.41
C LYS A 48 -13.61 -4.31 -12.55
N ASN A 49 -13.45 -4.24 -11.23
CA ASN A 49 -14.57 -4.33 -10.29
C ASN A 49 -15.22 -2.97 -10.00
N GLY A 50 -14.71 -1.86 -10.54
CA GLY A 50 -15.28 -0.52 -10.35
C GLY A 50 -15.14 0.03 -8.93
N VAL A 51 -14.13 -0.40 -8.18
CA VAL A 51 -13.95 -0.07 -6.74
C VAL A 51 -12.67 0.71 -6.44
N VAL A 52 -11.96 1.21 -7.47
CA VAL A 52 -10.70 1.94 -7.29
C VAL A 52 -10.88 3.15 -6.38
N ALA A 53 -11.97 3.92 -6.57
CA ALA A 53 -12.26 5.11 -5.77
C ALA A 53 -12.36 4.80 -4.27
N ASN A 54 -12.87 3.63 -3.88
CA ASN A 54 -12.94 3.19 -2.49
C ASN A 54 -11.55 3.01 -1.85
N PHE A 55 -10.56 2.59 -2.63
CA PHE A 55 -9.22 2.29 -2.14
C PHE A 55 -8.25 3.48 -2.22
N MET A 56 -8.51 4.45 -3.11
CA MET A 56 -7.60 5.56 -3.38
C MET A 56 -7.07 6.28 -2.11
N PRO A 57 -7.90 6.59 -1.10
CA PRO A 57 -7.43 7.36 0.05
C PRO A 57 -6.56 6.56 1.02
N TYR A 58 -6.53 5.23 0.85
CA TYR A 58 -5.69 4.32 1.61
C TYR A 58 -4.39 3.98 0.87
N LEU A 59 -4.24 4.43 -0.38
CA LEU A 59 -3.03 4.20 -1.17
C LEU A 59 -1.94 5.21 -0.83
N ASP A 60 -0.72 4.72 -0.68
CA ASP A 60 0.45 5.55 -0.41
C ASP A 60 1.71 4.96 -1.04
N ILE A 61 2.73 5.79 -1.18
CA ILE A 61 4.05 5.39 -1.65
C ILE A 61 4.96 5.20 -0.44
N TYR A 62 5.46 3.98 -0.26
CA TYR A 62 6.45 3.66 0.76
C TYR A 62 7.87 3.66 0.16
N GLN A 63 8.73 4.52 0.70
CA GLN A 63 10.16 4.51 0.40
C GLN A 63 10.87 3.57 1.36
N LYS A 64 11.46 2.51 0.81
CA LYS A 64 12.23 1.54 1.57
C LYS A 64 13.63 2.08 1.88
N PRO A 65 14.27 1.60 2.96
CA PRO A 65 15.66 1.98 3.29
C PRO A 65 16.68 1.65 2.20
N ASP A 66 16.38 0.67 1.33
CA ASP A 66 17.21 0.28 0.19
C ASP A 66 17.06 1.22 -1.03
N GLY A 67 16.27 2.28 -0.91
CA GLY A 67 15.95 3.21 -2.00
C GLY A 67 14.84 2.71 -2.94
N GLY A 68 14.32 1.50 -2.71
CA GLY A 68 13.18 0.97 -3.45
C GLY A 68 11.88 1.69 -3.10
N ILE A 69 10.94 1.68 -4.02
CA ILE A 69 9.62 2.29 -3.84
C ILE A 69 8.55 1.21 -4.01
N ASP A 70 7.66 1.09 -3.03
CA ASP A 70 6.50 0.21 -3.07
C ASP A 70 5.21 1.05 -3.00
N LEU A 71 4.18 0.68 -3.79
CA LEU A 71 2.82 1.16 -3.56
C LEU A 71 2.22 0.31 -2.43
N ILE A 72 1.66 0.96 -1.43
CA ILE A 72 1.09 0.31 -0.26
C ILE A 72 -0.36 0.73 -0.03
N LEU A 73 -1.09 -0.15 0.66
CA LEU A 73 -2.38 0.13 1.25
C LEU A 73 -2.18 0.27 2.77
N LYS A 74 -2.39 1.48 3.28
CA LYS A 74 -2.27 1.82 4.71
C LYS A 74 -3.66 2.07 5.32
N PRO A 75 -3.90 1.65 6.58
CA PRO A 75 -5.06 2.14 7.32
C PRO A 75 -5.00 3.66 7.46
N LEU A 76 -6.15 4.33 7.43
CA LEU A 76 -6.19 5.76 7.73
C LEU A 76 -5.92 5.99 9.22
N PRO A 77 -5.14 7.02 9.58
CA PRO A 77 -4.99 7.41 10.98
C PRO A 77 -6.36 7.85 11.54
N PRO A 78 -6.60 7.68 12.84
CA PRO A 78 -7.84 8.14 13.45
C PRO A 78 -8.00 9.65 13.26
N PRO A 79 -9.24 10.15 13.06
CA PRO A 79 -9.47 11.59 12.93
C PRO A 79 -9.07 12.31 14.23
N PRO A 80 -8.51 13.52 14.14
CA PRO A 80 -8.41 14.41 15.29
C PRO A 80 -9.82 14.74 15.82
N LYS A 81 -9.95 14.94 17.14
CA LYS A 81 -11.24 15.13 17.82
C LYS A 81 -12.00 16.34 17.25
N GLU A 82 -13.29 16.10 16.97
CA GLU A 82 -14.25 16.93 16.23
C GLU A 82 -14.47 18.36 16.80
N GLU A 83 -14.40 19.36 15.92
CA GLU A 83 -15.43 20.40 15.80
C GLU A 83 -15.73 20.57 14.30
N GLU A 84 -17.02 20.73 13.96
CA GLU A 84 -17.59 21.09 12.63
C GLU A 84 -18.05 19.96 11.68
N GLU A 85 -19.20 19.40 12.07
CA GLU A 85 -20.47 19.41 11.33
C GLU A 85 -20.56 19.14 9.81
N LYS A 86 -21.31 18.05 9.54
CA LYS A 86 -22.56 17.96 8.77
C LYS A 86 -22.60 18.08 7.23
N GLU A 87 -23.28 17.04 6.74
CA GLU A 87 -24.34 17.01 5.73
C GLU A 87 -24.04 16.54 4.30
N LYS A 88 -25.00 15.75 3.83
CA LYS A 88 -25.00 14.78 2.73
C LYS A 88 -25.37 15.44 1.40
N THR A 89 -24.96 14.86 0.27
CA THR A 89 -25.79 13.99 -0.62
C THR A 89 -25.24 13.89 -2.05
N ASP A 90 -25.47 12.71 -2.65
CA ASP A 90 -25.60 12.36 -4.07
C ASP A 90 -24.49 12.81 -5.05
N LYS A 91 -23.57 11.89 -5.46
CA LYS A 91 -23.07 11.75 -6.86
C LYS A 91 -21.93 10.73 -7.12
N ASP A 92 -21.80 10.51 -8.44
CA ASP A 92 -20.71 10.04 -9.33
C ASP A 92 -19.66 9.02 -8.80
N PRO A 93 -19.50 7.84 -9.43
CA PRO A 93 -18.46 6.85 -9.07
C PRO A 93 -16.99 7.31 -9.25
N PHE A 94 -16.73 8.49 -9.84
CA PHE A 94 -15.41 9.13 -9.87
C PHE A 94 -15.27 10.32 -8.91
N GLU A 95 -16.30 10.60 -8.11
CA GLU A 95 -16.24 11.68 -7.12
C GLU A 95 -15.26 11.29 -6.02
N ALA A 96 -14.32 12.18 -5.74
CA ALA A 96 -13.37 12.00 -4.66
C ALA A 96 -14.16 11.95 -3.34
N VAL A 97 -14.18 10.78 -2.68
CA VAL A 97 -14.72 10.66 -1.34
C VAL A 97 -13.85 11.55 -0.44
N PRO A 98 -14.43 12.55 0.26
CA PRO A 98 -13.68 13.38 1.19
C PRO A 98 -12.92 12.50 2.16
N ILE A 99 -11.63 12.78 2.36
CA ILE A 99 -10.75 11.97 3.20
C ILE A 99 -11.36 11.85 4.60
N GLU A 100 -12.03 12.90 5.06
CA GLU A 100 -12.72 13.04 6.33
C GLU A 100 -13.81 11.97 6.54
N ALA A 101 -14.55 11.60 5.49
CA ALA A 101 -15.58 10.55 5.55
C ALA A 101 -15.00 9.13 5.64
N LEU A 102 -13.71 8.97 5.33
CA LEU A 102 -13.00 7.71 5.40
C LEU A 102 -12.26 7.54 6.72
N LEU A 103 -12.10 8.62 7.51
CA LEU A 103 -11.51 8.58 8.84
C LEU A 103 -12.40 7.81 9.84
N ASP A 104 -13.73 7.81 9.65
CA ASP A 104 -14.68 7.03 10.46
C ASP A 104 -14.71 5.54 10.10
N VAL A 105 -14.28 5.19 8.88
CA VAL A 105 -14.24 3.82 8.37
C VAL A 105 -12.81 3.31 8.37
N LYS A 106 -12.44 2.63 9.46
CA LYS A 106 -11.10 2.09 9.71
C LYS A 106 -10.63 1.05 8.67
N CYS A 107 -11.54 0.46 7.89
CA CYS A 107 -11.25 -0.65 6.99
C CYS A 107 -11.19 -0.19 5.53
N PRO A 108 -10.01 -0.25 4.88
CA PRO A 108 -9.86 0.05 3.45
C PRO A 108 -10.76 -0.81 2.54
N MET A 109 -11.21 -1.96 3.03
CA MET A 109 -12.02 -2.93 2.30
C MET A 109 -13.53 -2.76 2.51
N TYR A 110 -13.99 -1.73 3.20
CA TYR A 110 -15.42 -1.49 3.37
C TYR A 110 -15.94 -0.45 2.36
N ASN A 111 -16.94 -0.82 1.57
CA ASN A 111 -17.63 0.11 0.69
C ASN A 111 -18.73 0.83 1.49
N VAL A 112 -18.61 2.16 1.61
CA VAL A 112 -19.55 3.00 2.36
C VAL A 112 -20.90 3.13 1.65
N ASN A 113 -20.88 3.27 0.33
CA ASN A 113 -22.08 3.45 -0.50
C ASN A 113 -22.97 2.20 -0.45
N ASP A 114 -22.35 1.04 -0.66
CA ASP A 114 -23.06 -0.25 -0.71
C ASP A 114 -23.17 -0.94 0.65
N LYS A 115 -22.50 -0.39 1.68
CA LYS A 115 -22.39 -0.97 3.03
C LYS A 115 -21.94 -2.43 3.03
N LYS A 116 -21.00 -2.77 2.14
CA LYS A 116 -20.52 -4.15 1.90
C LYS A 116 -19.02 -4.26 2.15
N CYS A 117 -18.61 -5.38 2.75
CA CYS A 117 -17.21 -5.79 2.82
C CYS A 117 -16.73 -6.30 1.45
N LEU A 118 -15.69 -5.67 0.91
CA LEU A 118 -15.11 -5.96 -0.40
C LEU A 118 -13.96 -6.98 -0.36
N ILE A 119 -13.53 -7.43 0.83
CA ILE A 119 -12.30 -8.21 1.01
C ILE A 119 -12.26 -9.51 0.18
N TYR A 120 -13.36 -10.23 0.06
CA TYR A 120 -13.34 -11.53 -0.61
C TYR A 120 -13.14 -11.43 -2.12
N GLU A 121 -13.71 -10.40 -2.73
CA GLU A 121 -13.61 -10.15 -4.16
C GLU A 121 -12.35 -9.34 -4.49
N ASN A 122 -11.91 -8.46 -3.59
CA ASN A 122 -10.92 -7.40 -3.87
C ASN A 122 -9.63 -7.48 -3.02
N ARG A 123 -9.43 -8.52 -2.20
CA ARG A 123 -8.20 -8.63 -1.41
C ARG A 123 -6.95 -8.69 -2.32
N PRO A 124 -5.88 -7.95 -1.97
CA PRO A 124 -4.62 -7.95 -2.71
C PRO A 124 -3.98 -9.33 -2.84
N LEU A 125 -3.08 -9.50 -3.81
CA LEU A 125 -2.27 -10.71 -3.96
C LEU A 125 -1.51 -11.06 -2.67
N SER A 126 -0.89 -10.08 -2.01
CA SER A 126 -0.22 -10.27 -0.72
C SER A 126 -1.16 -10.81 0.36
N CYS A 127 -2.44 -10.45 0.31
CA CYS A 127 -3.47 -10.97 1.20
C CYS A 127 -3.91 -12.39 0.84
N ARG A 128 -3.92 -12.74 -0.45
CA ARG A 128 -4.28 -14.09 -0.93
C ARG A 128 -3.23 -15.14 -0.59
N THR A 129 -1.97 -14.75 -0.52
CA THR A 129 -0.86 -15.68 -0.32
C THR A 129 -0.43 -15.81 1.12
N TYR A 130 -0.91 -14.94 2.01
CA TYR A 130 -0.48 -14.95 3.41
C TYR A 130 -0.87 -16.25 4.14
N PRO A 131 0.01 -16.78 5.01
CA PRO A 131 1.32 -16.25 5.43
C PRO A 131 2.50 -16.75 4.57
N LEU A 132 2.23 -17.30 3.38
CA LEU A 132 3.24 -17.83 2.47
C LEU A 132 3.74 -16.74 1.50
N GLU A 133 5.05 -16.58 1.41
CA GLU A 133 5.70 -15.74 0.42
C GLU A 133 6.70 -16.53 -0.40
N PHE A 134 7.12 -15.96 -1.54
CA PHE A 134 8.17 -16.49 -2.39
C PHE A 134 9.24 -15.42 -2.57
N ASP A 135 10.47 -15.74 -2.18
CA ASP A 135 11.60 -14.79 -2.23
C ASP A 135 12.32 -14.75 -3.60
N GLY A 136 11.82 -15.51 -4.57
CA GLY A 136 12.45 -15.72 -5.89
C GLY A 136 13.13 -17.07 -6.03
N LYS A 137 13.43 -17.76 -4.92
CA LYS A 137 14.07 -19.08 -4.87
C LYS A 137 13.31 -20.06 -3.99
N ASN A 138 12.93 -19.64 -2.80
CA ASN A 138 12.32 -20.44 -1.75
C ASN A 138 10.95 -19.88 -1.36
N TYR A 139 10.12 -20.77 -0.83
CA TYR A 139 8.90 -20.38 -0.13
C TYR A 139 9.23 -20.14 1.35
N ILE A 140 8.75 -19.03 1.89
CA ILE A 140 8.96 -18.61 3.28
C ILE A 140 7.63 -18.36 3.96
N VAL A 141 7.58 -18.58 5.27
CA VAL A 141 6.42 -18.22 6.11
C VAL A 141 6.77 -16.93 6.84
N VAL A 142 6.04 -15.85 6.57
CA VAL A 142 6.37 -14.52 7.10
C VAL A 142 5.74 -14.19 8.45
N ASP A 143 4.75 -14.97 8.88
CA ASP A 143 4.14 -14.89 10.20
C ASP A 143 4.03 -16.29 10.77
N ALA A 144 5.07 -16.73 11.49
CA ALA A 144 5.14 -18.05 12.09
C ALA A 144 4.12 -18.23 13.25
N ASP A 145 3.69 -17.12 13.86
CA ASP A 145 2.72 -17.09 14.96
C ASP A 145 1.27 -16.96 14.45
N CYS A 146 1.07 -17.09 13.14
CA CYS A 146 -0.26 -17.02 12.56
C CYS A 146 -1.11 -18.18 13.11
N PRO A 147 -2.26 -17.93 13.75
CA PRO A 147 -3.09 -18.96 14.36
C PRO A 147 -3.74 -19.90 13.34
N GLY A 148 -3.63 -19.58 12.04
CA GLY A 148 -4.11 -20.45 10.97
C GLY A 148 -3.07 -21.45 10.46
N LEU A 149 -1.81 -21.38 10.93
CA LEU A 149 -0.75 -22.29 10.51
C LEU A 149 -0.89 -23.65 11.17
N GLY A 150 -0.68 -24.72 10.41
CA GLY A 150 -0.79 -26.09 10.91
C GLY A 150 -2.24 -26.58 11.06
N GLU A 151 -3.22 -25.69 10.93
CA GLU A 151 -4.64 -26.04 10.96
C GLU A 151 -5.03 -26.94 9.79
N GLU A 152 -5.95 -27.87 10.05
CA GLU A 152 -6.50 -28.75 9.03
C GLU A 152 -7.49 -28.00 8.12
N GLY A 153 -7.46 -28.30 6.82
CA GLY A 153 -8.42 -27.75 5.86
C GLY A 153 -7.84 -27.31 4.52
N MET A 154 -6.53 -27.39 4.32
CA MET A 154 -5.90 -27.11 3.03
C MET A 154 -5.79 -28.37 2.18
N SER A 155 -6.41 -28.38 1.01
CA SER A 155 -6.24 -29.44 0.01
C SER A 155 -4.89 -29.32 -0.72
N LYS A 156 -4.55 -30.31 -1.55
CA LYS A 156 -3.33 -30.26 -2.36
C LYS A 156 -3.45 -29.18 -3.44
N GLU A 157 -4.65 -29.00 -3.97
CA GLU A 157 -5.02 -28.01 -4.97
C GLU A 157 -4.86 -26.60 -4.39
N ASP A 158 -5.36 -26.36 -3.17
CA ASP A 158 -5.20 -25.08 -2.46
C ASP A 158 -3.71 -24.75 -2.25
N LEU A 159 -2.90 -25.74 -1.90
CA LEU A 159 -1.45 -25.55 -1.72
C LEU A 159 -0.76 -25.18 -3.05
N ILE A 160 -1.17 -25.78 -4.17
CA ILE A 160 -0.65 -25.46 -5.50
C ILE A 160 -1.06 -24.04 -5.88
N GLU A 161 -2.33 -23.67 -5.67
CA GLU A 161 -2.84 -22.33 -5.95
C GLU A 161 -2.11 -21.27 -5.12
N MET A 162 -1.95 -21.49 -3.81
CA MET A 162 -1.24 -20.57 -2.92
C MET A 162 0.22 -20.37 -3.35
N ARG A 163 0.91 -21.46 -3.73
CA ARG A 163 2.29 -21.41 -4.27
C ARG A 163 2.39 -20.69 -5.60
N SER A 164 1.40 -20.87 -6.48
CA SER A 164 1.32 -20.16 -7.77
C SER A 164 1.10 -18.67 -7.53
N THR A 165 0.17 -18.33 -6.64
CA THR A 165 -0.15 -16.95 -6.29
C THR A 165 1.04 -16.26 -5.61
N ALA A 166 1.79 -16.94 -4.75
CA ALA A 166 3.00 -16.39 -4.12
C ALA A 166 4.11 -16.08 -5.14
N LYS A 167 4.27 -16.94 -6.16
CA LYS A 167 5.17 -16.65 -7.28
C LYS A 167 4.70 -15.46 -8.10
N ASN A 168 3.40 -15.39 -8.38
CA ASN A 168 2.81 -14.25 -9.10
C ASN A 168 3.01 -12.94 -8.32
N MET A 169 2.79 -12.95 -7.01
CA MET A 169 3.03 -11.80 -6.13
C MET A 169 4.48 -11.32 -6.22
N HIS A 170 5.46 -12.24 -6.13
CA HIS A 170 6.87 -11.89 -6.25
C HIS A 170 7.19 -11.23 -7.61
N PHE A 171 6.66 -11.80 -8.69
CA PHE A 171 6.85 -11.27 -10.04
C PHE A 171 6.23 -9.87 -10.19
N GLU A 172 4.98 -9.70 -9.77
CA GLU A 172 4.26 -8.42 -9.87
C GLU A 172 4.88 -7.34 -8.98
N LEU A 173 5.35 -7.68 -7.78
CA LEU A 173 6.13 -6.76 -6.95
C LEU A 173 7.42 -6.32 -7.63
N THR A 174 8.15 -7.26 -8.23
CA THR A 174 9.39 -6.95 -8.96
C THR A 174 9.11 -6.01 -10.12
N ARG A 175 8.07 -6.31 -10.91
CA ARG A 175 7.62 -5.45 -12.01
C ARG A 175 7.24 -4.05 -11.51
N MET A 176 6.51 -3.96 -10.41
CA MET A 176 6.08 -2.68 -9.86
C MET A 176 7.25 -1.85 -9.32
N ARG A 177 8.20 -2.46 -8.61
CA ARG A 177 9.42 -1.80 -8.13
C ARG A 177 10.31 -1.25 -9.23
N ILE A 178 10.32 -1.89 -10.40
CA ILE A 178 11.03 -1.40 -11.59
C ILE A 178 10.26 -0.24 -12.24
N ALA A 179 8.94 -0.37 -12.37
CA ALA A 179 8.12 0.58 -13.12
C ALA A 179 7.79 1.86 -12.33
N LEU A 180 7.51 1.76 -11.03
CA LEU A 180 7.07 2.89 -10.20
C LEU A 180 8.04 4.08 -10.23
N PRO A 181 9.36 3.92 -10.07
CA PRO A 181 10.29 5.05 -10.13
C PRO A 181 10.23 5.78 -11.49
N VAL A 182 10.14 5.03 -12.59
CA VAL A 182 10.03 5.60 -13.94
C VAL A 182 8.72 6.34 -14.12
N LEU A 183 7.60 5.73 -13.71
CA LEU A 183 6.28 6.35 -13.78
C LEU A 183 6.22 7.62 -12.93
N ASN A 184 6.73 7.56 -11.70
CA ASN A 184 6.77 8.70 -10.79
C ASN A 184 7.56 9.87 -11.39
N GLN A 185 8.72 9.57 -12.00
CA GLN A 185 9.53 10.60 -12.66
C GLN A 185 8.83 11.25 -13.86
N VAL A 186 8.18 10.44 -14.70
CA VAL A 186 7.44 10.94 -15.89
C VAL A 186 6.25 11.79 -15.45
N VAL A 187 5.46 11.30 -14.50
CA VAL A 187 4.29 12.01 -13.95
C VAL A 187 4.71 13.32 -13.31
N SER A 188 5.71 13.28 -12.42
CA SER A 188 6.21 14.48 -11.72
C SER A 188 6.78 15.52 -12.69
N SER A 189 7.57 15.08 -13.69
CA SER A 189 8.12 15.99 -14.71
C SER A 189 7.02 16.65 -15.54
N ASN A 190 6.02 15.88 -15.97
CA ASN A 190 4.92 16.42 -16.75
C ASN A 190 4.02 17.33 -15.93
N PHE A 191 3.78 17.00 -14.65
CA PHE A 191 3.03 17.83 -13.73
C PHE A 191 3.74 19.17 -13.48
N MET A 192 5.04 19.16 -13.20
CA MET A 192 5.85 20.37 -13.05
C MET A 192 5.80 21.26 -14.31
N LYS A 193 5.94 20.66 -15.50
CA LYS A 193 5.82 21.41 -16.77
C LYS A 193 4.43 22.01 -16.96
N MET A 194 3.39 21.26 -16.62
CA MET A 194 2.00 21.74 -16.69
C MET A 194 1.79 22.92 -15.73
N MET A 195 2.28 22.81 -14.50
CA MET A 195 2.20 23.88 -13.50
C MET A 195 2.99 25.13 -13.95
N MET A 196 4.22 24.96 -14.44
CA MET A 196 5.01 26.07 -15.00
C MET A 196 4.29 26.77 -16.15
N LYS A 197 3.66 26.01 -17.05
CA LYS A 197 2.87 26.57 -18.15
C LYS A 197 1.67 27.35 -17.63
N GLN A 198 0.92 26.81 -16.68
CA GLN A 198 -0.21 27.51 -16.05
C GLN A 198 0.23 28.80 -15.35
N GLN A 199 1.37 28.80 -14.66
CA GLN A 199 1.95 29.99 -14.04
C GLN A 199 2.39 31.03 -15.07
N MET A 200 3.04 30.62 -16.17
CA MET A 200 3.39 31.54 -17.26
C MET A 200 2.15 32.14 -17.93
N ASP A 201 1.13 31.32 -18.20
CA ASP A 201 -0.13 31.78 -18.80
C ASP A 201 -0.84 32.77 -17.86
N ALA A 202 -0.86 32.51 -16.55
CA ALA A 202 -1.38 33.44 -15.55
C ALA A 202 -0.58 34.75 -15.51
N MET A 203 0.76 34.69 -15.50
CA MET A 203 1.62 35.87 -15.55
C MET A 203 1.45 36.71 -16.82
N SER A 204 1.23 36.06 -17.96
CA SER A 204 1.00 36.76 -19.23
C SER A 204 -0.31 37.54 -19.25
N LYS A 205 -1.28 37.15 -18.43
CA LYS A 205 -2.61 37.78 -18.31
C LYS A 205 -2.69 38.79 -17.17
N MET A 206 -1.65 38.90 -16.33
CA MET A 206 -1.60 39.90 -15.26
C MET A 206 -1.23 41.28 -15.81
N SER A 207 -1.90 42.31 -15.28
CA SER A 207 -1.59 43.70 -15.57
C SER A 207 -0.21 44.07 -15.00
N ASP A 208 0.41 45.12 -15.53
CA ASP A 208 1.73 45.55 -15.05
C ASP A 208 1.69 46.05 -13.59
N ASP A 209 0.54 46.56 -13.13
CA ASP A 209 0.31 46.92 -11.73
C ASP A 209 0.26 45.69 -10.81
N ASP A 210 -0.33 44.58 -11.27
CA ASP A 210 -0.41 43.34 -10.48
C ASP A 210 0.93 42.59 -10.45
N LYS A 211 1.72 42.67 -11.51
CA LYS A 211 3.12 42.19 -11.53
C LYS A 211 4.00 42.97 -10.55
N GLY A 212 3.85 44.30 -10.50
CA GLY A 212 4.60 45.14 -9.56
C GLY A 212 4.31 44.80 -8.09
N LYS A 213 3.04 44.51 -7.76
CA LYS A 213 2.67 44.06 -6.40
C LYS A 213 3.25 42.69 -6.05
N LEU A 214 3.29 41.76 -7.02
CA LEU A 214 3.92 40.45 -6.83
C LEU A 214 5.43 40.57 -6.59
N ASP A 215 6.13 41.39 -7.37
CA ASP A 215 7.57 41.64 -7.20
C ASP A 215 7.89 42.28 -5.84
N GLU A 216 7.01 43.15 -5.32
CA GLU A 216 7.14 43.69 -3.95
C GLU A 216 6.92 42.62 -2.88
N ILE A 217 6.02 41.67 -3.08
CA ILE A 217 5.77 40.55 -2.16
C ILE A 217 6.98 39.60 -2.13
N PHE A 218 7.53 39.24 -3.30
CA PHE A 218 8.72 38.37 -3.38
C PHE A 218 9.95 39.02 -2.74
N LYS A 219 10.17 40.32 -2.96
CA LYS A 219 11.27 41.06 -2.32
C LYS A 219 11.12 41.17 -0.80
N LYS A 220 9.90 41.22 -0.28
CA LYS A 220 9.65 41.21 1.17
C LYS A 220 9.93 39.83 1.78
N GLN A 221 9.58 38.75 1.08
CA GLN A 221 9.87 37.38 1.52
C GLN A 221 11.37 37.04 1.49
N GLU A 222 12.15 37.58 0.54
CA GLU A 222 13.62 37.43 0.52
C GLU A 222 14.34 38.28 1.58
N GLN A 223 13.66 39.25 2.21
CA GLN A 223 14.23 40.19 3.18
C GLN A 223 13.82 39.93 4.63
N GLU A 224 12.97 38.94 4.92
CA GLU A 224 12.74 38.46 6.29
C GLU A 224 13.87 37.48 6.67
N PRO A 225 14.78 37.85 7.60
CA PRO A 225 15.72 36.88 8.15
C PRO A 225 14.96 35.84 8.97
N GLU A 226 15.43 34.60 8.93
CA GLU A 226 15.02 33.49 9.79
C GLU A 226 14.71 33.97 11.21
N HIS A 227 13.43 33.94 11.62
CA HIS A 227 13.10 34.08 13.03
C HIS A 227 13.39 32.75 13.70
N ASP A 228 14.55 32.73 14.35
CA ASP A 228 15.02 31.74 15.31
C ASP A 228 13.86 31.26 16.21
N HIS A 229 13.65 29.94 16.21
CA HIS A 229 12.95 29.23 17.27
C HIS A 229 13.78 28.00 17.67
N ASN A 230 14.97 28.26 18.21
CA ASN A 230 15.36 27.53 19.41
C ASN A 230 14.46 27.98 20.58
N HIS A 231 13.67 27.05 21.10
CA HIS A 231 13.21 27.12 22.49
C HIS A 231 13.40 25.74 23.13
N ASP A 232 14.25 25.76 24.16
CA ASP A 232 14.48 24.82 25.27
C ASP A 232 13.75 23.47 25.30
#